data_AF-A0A658ICB9-F1
#
_entry.id   AF-A0A658ICB9-F1
#
_cell.length_a   1.000
_cell.length_b   1.000
_cell.length_c   1.000
_cell.angle_alpha   90.00
_cell.angle_beta   90.00
_cell.angle_gamma   90.00
#
_symmetry.space_group_name_H-M   'P 1'
#
loop_
_entity.id
_entity.type
_entity.pdbx_description
1 polymer ?
#
loop_
_entity_poly.entity_id
_entity_poly.type
_entity_poly.pdbx_seq_one_letter_code
_entity_poly.pdbx_strand_id
1 'polypeptide(L)'
;EYGIEYFLEESTQFLKSETAFIRVDAVLQGRFDKYLYMSLCYYHLASVVSDRERITDGCKYLQYAMYFYGKWQGSREYKEWAGEKEKNEKDRLENARAGKEEKYIPVKCEIIRLLHSRKPMGKWSSVSKAIEGIQHDLDIFITNEPKDKPSGLEPDNLDRTIKSWIKKDRYLAFAFSEAVTKK
;
A
#
# COMPACT_ATOMS: atom_id res chain seq x y z
N GLU A 1 29.42 -31.29 40.47
CA GLU A 1 27.98 -30.96 40.41
C GLU A 1 27.70 -29.45 40.45
N TYR A 2 28.35 -28.67 41.33
CA TYR A 2 28.16 -27.20 41.46
C TYR A 2 28.23 -26.35 40.17
N GLY A 3 29.08 -26.70 39.19
CA GLY A 3 29.25 -25.88 37.99
C GLY A 3 28.04 -25.85 37.04
N ILE A 4 27.24 -26.93 36.99
CA ILE A 4 26.06 -26.99 36.11
C ILE A 4 24.88 -26.25 36.71
N GLU A 5 24.67 -26.37 38.02
CA GLU A 5 23.59 -25.62 38.68
C GLU A 5 23.82 -24.11 38.56
N TYR A 6 25.06 -23.67 38.80
CA TYR A 6 25.47 -22.30 38.58
C TYR A 6 25.24 -21.86 37.12
N PHE A 7 25.66 -22.68 36.14
CA PHE A 7 25.43 -22.37 34.72
C PHE A 7 23.95 -22.25 34.35
N LEU A 8 23.09 -23.16 34.86
CA LEU A 8 21.66 -23.14 34.59
C LEU A 8 20.97 -21.93 35.22
N GLU A 9 21.38 -21.56 36.44
CA GLU A 9 20.86 -20.40 37.15
C GLU A 9 21.22 -19.10 36.44
N GLU A 10 22.51 -18.90 36.15
CA GLU A 10 23.02 -17.73 35.41
C GLU A 10 22.38 -17.61 34.03
N SER A 11 22.30 -18.72 33.27
CA SER A 11 21.69 -18.74 31.94
C SER A 11 20.19 -18.38 32.01
N THR A 12 19.49 -18.91 33.01
CA THR A 12 18.06 -18.63 33.19
C THR A 12 17.82 -17.18 33.58
N GLN A 13 18.64 -16.63 34.47
CA GLN A 13 18.56 -15.23 34.89
C GLN A 13 18.87 -14.30 33.71
N PHE A 14 19.90 -14.60 32.94
CA PHE A 14 20.23 -13.86 31.72
C PHE A 14 19.05 -13.86 30.73
N LEU A 15 18.51 -15.03 30.39
CA LEU A 15 17.38 -15.15 29.45
C LEU A 15 16.12 -14.41 29.96
N LYS A 16 15.84 -14.45 31.27
CA LYS A 16 14.75 -13.68 31.86
C LYS A 16 14.95 -12.17 31.70
N SER A 17 16.17 -11.68 31.89
CA SER A 17 16.50 -10.25 31.72
C SER A 17 16.34 -9.81 30.26
N GLU A 18 16.79 -10.64 29.31
CA GLU A 18 16.68 -10.38 27.88
C GLU A 18 15.22 -10.37 27.40
N THR A 19 14.34 -11.18 28.01
CA THR A 19 12.93 -11.27 27.62
C THR A 19 12.21 -9.91 27.66
N ALA A 20 12.53 -9.07 28.64
CA ALA A 20 11.94 -7.74 28.75
C ALA A 20 12.35 -6.84 27.56
N PHE A 21 13.63 -6.86 27.20
CA PHE A 21 14.16 -6.10 26.08
C PHE A 21 13.63 -6.59 24.73
N ILE A 22 13.54 -7.92 24.57
CA ILE A 22 13.04 -8.57 23.37
C ILE A 22 11.58 -8.21 23.12
N ARG A 23 10.76 -8.11 24.17
CA ARG A 23 9.36 -7.69 24.03
C ARG A 23 9.27 -6.27 23.45
N VAL A 24 10.13 -5.35 23.90
CA VAL A 24 10.17 -3.97 23.41
C VAL A 24 10.60 -3.93 21.94
N ASP A 25 11.72 -4.59 21.60
CA ASP A 25 12.23 -4.62 20.21
C ASP A 25 11.26 -5.32 19.25
N ALA A 26 10.65 -6.43 19.66
CA ALA A 26 9.72 -7.17 18.81
C ALA A 26 8.42 -6.40 18.57
N VAL A 27 7.83 -5.83 19.63
CA VAL A 27 6.54 -5.13 19.53
C VAL A 27 6.70 -3.77 18.83
N LEU A 28 7.75 -3.02 19.13
CA LEU A 28 7.91 -1.66 18.61
C LEU A 28 8.67 -1.60 17.29
N GLN A 29 9.64 -2.48 17.07
CA GLN A 29 10.52 -2.41 15.89
C GLN A 29 10.26 -3.53 14.88
N GLY A 30 9.33 -4.45 15.16
CA GLY A 30 9.00 -5.57 14.26
C GLY A 30 10.16 -6.56 14.06
N ARG A 31 11.12 -6.59 14.99
CA ARG A 31 12.30 -7.48 14.96
C ARG A 31 12.01 -8.75 15.76
N PHE A 32 11.30 -9.69 15.14
CA PHE A 32 10.81 -10.89 15.81
C PHE A 32 11.87 -11.99 15.94
N ASP A 33 13.01 -11.90 15.24
CA ASP A 33 14.08 -12.92 15.23
C ASP A 33 14.64 -13.22 16.63
N LYS A 34 14.56 -12.24 17.53
CA LYS A 34 14.96 -12.43 18.92
C LYS A 34 14.08 -13.44 19.68
N TYR A 35 12.82 -13.61 19.29
CA TYR A 35 12.00 -14.70 19.83
C TYR A 35 12.50 -16.07 19.38
N LEU A 36 12.98 -16.21 18.13
CA LEU A 36 13.60 -17.46 17.68
C LEU A 36 14.89 -17.74 18.44
N TYR A 37 15.73 -16.73 18.65
CA TYR A 37 16.94 -16.85 19.45
C TYR A 37 16.63 -17.37 20.87
N MET A 38 15.66 -16.76 21.56
CA MET A 38 15.23 -17.20 22.90
C MET A 38 14.72 -18.64 22.90
N SER A 39 13.95 -19.01 21.87
CA SER A 39 13.45 -20.38 21.72
C SER A 39 14.61 -21.38 21.66
N LEU A 40 15.63 -21.11 20.83
CA LEU A 40 16.80 -21.97 20.68
C LEU A 40 17.62 -22.05 21.98
N CYS A 41 17.83 -20.93 22.67
CA CYS A 41 18.52 -20.94 23.97
C CYS A 41 17.80 -21.84 24.99
N TYR A 42 16.49 -21.69 25.12
CA TYR A 42 15.71 -22.54 26.03
C TYR A 42 15.65 -24.00 25.59
N TYR A 43 15.63 -24.27 24.28
CA TYR A 43 15.70 -25.63 23.76
C TYR A 43 17.03 -26.30 24.15
N HIS A 44 18.16 -25.60 23.98
CA HIS A 44 19.47 -26.14 24.37
C HIS A 44 19.59 -26.36 25.89
N LEU A 45 19.02 -25.45 26.71
CA LEU A 45 18.94 -25.69 28.16
C LEU A 45 18.09 -26.93 28.49
N ALA A 46 16.98 -27.15 27.76
CA ALA A 46 16.17 -28.35 27.92
C ALA A 46 16.97 -29.63 27.59
N SER A 47 17.77 -29.62 26.53
CA SER A 47 18.64 -30.75 26.16
C SER A 47 19.67 -31.06 27.25
N VAL A 48 20.40 -30.05 27.72
CA VAL A 48 21.45 -30.20 28.76
C VAL A 48 20.92 -30.84 30.04
N VAL A 49 19.67 -30.56 30.38
CA VAL A 49 19.01 -31.03 31.61
C VAL A 49 18.33 -32.40 31.42
N SER A 50 17.75 -32.64 30.24
CA SER A 50 17.10 -33.92 29.91
C SER A 50 18.10 -35.07 29.81
N ASP A 51 19.31 -34.81 29.30
CA ASP A 51 20.41 -35.79 29.20
C ASP A 51 20.93 -36.26 30.58
N ARG A 52 20.41 -35.70 31.67
CA ARG A 52 20.82 -35.95 33.06
C ARG A 52 19.69 -36.46 33.93
N GLU A 53 18.67 -37.06 33.31
CA GLU A 53 17.49 -37.65 33.97
C GLU A 53 16.62 -36.64 34.76
N ARG A 54 16.88 -35.33 34.62
CA ARG A 54 16.08 -34.24 35.22
C ARG A 54 14.92 -33.83 34.32
N ILE A 55 14.07 -34.80 33.98
CA ILE A 55 13.01 -34.67 32.97
C ILE A 55 12.05 -33.50 33.28
N THR A 56 11.71 -33.27 34.55
CA THR A 56 10.79 -32.19 34.96
C THR A 56 11.35 -30.80 34.69
N ASP A 57 12.65 -30.59 34.90
CA ASP A 57 13.31 -29.30 34.63
C ASP A 57 13.56 -29.12 33.13
N GLY A 58 13.90 -30.19 32.41
CA GLY A 58 13.94 -30.20 30.94
C GLY A 58 12.60 -29.78 30.31
N CYS A 59 11.49 -30.33 30.82
CA CYS A 59 10.13 -29.97 30.38
C CYS A 59 9.80 -28.50 30.59
N LYS A 60 10.29 -27.85 31.67
CA LYS A 60 10.07 -26.40 31.90
C LYS A 60 10.77 -25.58 30.82
N TYR A 61 12.04 -25.88 30.53
CA TYR A 61 12.78 -25.18 29.49
C TYR A 61 12.19 -25.43 28.10
N LEU A 62 11.72 -26.64 27.82
CA LEU A 62 11.04 -26.95 26.57
C LEU A 62 9.74 -26.15 26.39
N GLN A 63 8.96 -25.96 27.47
CA GLN A 63 7.76 -25.10 27.42
C GLN A 63 8.12 -23.64 27.08
N TYR A 64 9.19 -23.10 27.67
CA TYR A 64 9.67 -21.77 27.30
C TYR A 64 10.14 -21.71 25.84
N ALA A 65 10.85 -22.73 25.37
CA ALA A 65 11.28 -22.82 23.98
C ALA A 65 10.09 -22.77 23.02
N MET A 66 9.05 -23.57 23.27
CA MET A 66 7.82 -23.61 22.47
C MET A 66 7.06 -22.28 22.54
N TYR A 67 7.00 -21.64 23.71
CA TYR A 67 6.36 -20.34 23.88
C TYR A 67 6.99 -19.28 22.96
N PHE A 68 8.32 -19.16 22.99
CA PHE A 68 9.02 -18.17 22.17
C PHE A 68 8.99 -18.51 20.68
N TYR A 69 9.03 -19.80 20.33
CA TYR A 69 8.84 -20.23 18.95
C TYR A 69 7.46 -19.83 18.40
N GLY A 70 6.40 -20.09 19.17
CA GLY A 70 5.03 -19.71 18.79
C GLY A 70 4.88 -18.20 18.61
N LYS A 71 5.54 -17.39 19.45
CA LYS A 71 5.60 -15.93 19.28
C LYS A 71 6.28 -15.53 17.98
N TRP A 72 7.44 -16.11 17.67
CA TRP A 72 8.14 -15.85 16.41
C TRP A 72 7.29 -16.22 15.19
N GLN A 73 6.72 -17.43 15.18
CA GLN A 73 5.91 -17.92 14.08
C GLN A 73 4.68 -17.02 13.86
N GLY A 74 3.90 -16.77 14.90
CA GLY A 74 2.69 -15.94 14.79
C GLY A 74 3.00 -14.50 14.34
N SER A 75 4.12 -13.92 14.79
CA SER A 75 4.55 -12.60 14.33
C SER A 75 4.95 -12.57 12.85
N ARG A 76 5.57 -13.64 12.33
CA ARG A 76 5.88 -13.76 10.91
C ARG A 76 4.63 -13.88 10.05
N GLU A 77 3.72 -14.79 10.42
CA GLU A 77 2.44 -14.97 9.72
C GLU A 77 1.64 -13.67 9.68
N TYR A 78 1.58 -12.94 10.81
CA TYR A 78 0.93 -11.64 10.85
C TYR A 78 1.57 -10.61 9.91
N LYS A 79 2.91 -10.55 9.84
CA LYS A 79 3.63 -9.62 8.97
C LYS A 79 3.37 -9.93 7.50
N GLU A 80 3.38 -11.21 7.13
CA GLU A 80 3.07 -11.67 5.78
C GLU A 80 1.63 -11.32 5.40
N TRP A 81 0.66 -11.62 6.27
CA TRP A 81 -0.74 -11.26 6.08
C TRP A 81 -0.96 -9.75 5.96
N ALA A 82 -0.32 -8.94 6.81
CA ALA A 82 -0.43 -7.49 6.76
C ALA A 82 0.12 -6.92 5.45
N GLY A 83 1.27 -7.43 4.99
CA GLY A 83 1.86 -7.04 3.71
C GLY A 83 0.99 -7.42 2.51
N GLU A 84 0.39 -8.61 2.52
CA GLU A 84 -0.55 -9.04 1.48
C GLU A 84 -1.81 -8.16 1.47
N LYS A 85 -2.35 -7.83 2.64
CA LYS A 85 -3.49 -6.94 2.76
C LYS A 85 -3.20 -5.53 2.21
N GLU A 86 -2.04 -4.97 2.51
CA GLU A 86 -1.61 -3.67 1.97
C GLU A 86 -1.45 -3.72 0.45
N LYS A 87 -0.83 -4.78 -0.07
CA LYS A 87 -0.70 -4.99 -1.52
C LYS A 87 -2.08 -5.08 -2.19
N ASN A 88 -2.99 -5.89 -1.65
CA ASN A 88 -4.33 -6.06 -2.21
C ASN A 88 -5.12 -4.74 -2.19
N GLU A 89 -4.98 -3.92 -1.14
CA GLU A 89 -5.60 -2.60 -1.08
C GLU A 89 -5.01 -1.65 -2.13
N LYS A 90 -3.69 -1.66 -2.32
CA LYS A 90 -3.03 -0.88 -3.35
C LYS A 90 -3.49 -1.30 -4.74
N ASP A 91 -3.52 -2.59 -5.04
CA ASP A 91 -3.98 -3.13 -6.32
C ASP A 91 -5.46 -2.77 -6.56
N ARG A 92 -6.32 -2.83 -5.52
CA ARG A 92 -7.71 -2.37 -5.59
C ARG A 92 -7.82 -0.88 -5.94
N LEU A 93 -7.01 -0.04 -5.31
CA LEU A 93 -6.98 1.40 -5.58
C LEU A 93 -6.46 1.71 -7.00
N GLU A 94 -5.45 1.00 -7.47
CA GLU A 94 -4.92 1.13 -8.83
C GLU A 94 -5.94 0.69 -9.88
N ASN A 95 -6.60 -0.45 -9.68
CA ASN A 95 -7.68 -0.91 -10.55
C ASN A 95 -8.86 0.08 -10.56
N ALA A 96 -9.23 0.63 -9.42
CA ALA A 96 -10.26 1.66 -9.34
C ALA A 96 -9.86 2.96 -10.08
N ARG A 97 -8.57 3.32 -10.07
CA ARG A 97 -8.03 4.45 -10.85
C ARG A 97 -8.04 4.16 -12.35
N ALA A 98 -7.61 2.98 -12.76
CA ALA A 98 -7.63 2.55 -14.16
C ALA A 98 -9.06 2.55 -14.72
N GLY A 99 -10.02 1.98 -13.98
CA GLY A 99 -11.43 2.00 -14.36
C GLY A 99 -12.04 3.41 -14.43
N LYS A 100 -11.56 4.36 -13.62
CA LYS A 100 -11.95 5.78 -13.77
C LYS A 100 -11.35 6.42 -15.03
N GLU A 101 -10.08 6.14 -15.33
CA GLU A 101 -9.43 6.67 -16.52
C GLU A 101 -10.12 6.20 -17.80
N GLU A 102 -10.52 4.92 -17.87
CA GLU A 102 -11.29 4.36 -18.99
C GLU A 102 -12.64 5.07 -19.18
N LYS A 103 -13.34 5.39 -18.08
CA LYS A 103 -14.60 6.13 -18.12
C LYS A 103 -14.47 7.54 -18.70
N TYR A 104 -13.29 8.14 -18.61
CA TYR A 104 -13.05 9.49 -19.15
C TYR A 104 -12.67 9.49 -20.63
N ILE A 105 -12.29 8.34 -21.21
CA ILE A 105 -11.84 8.27 -22.61
C ILE A 105 -12.87 8.89 -23.58
N PRO A 106 -14.18 8.57 -23.52
CA PRO A 106 -15.17 9.17 -24.43
C PRO A 106 -15.21 10.69 -24.35
N VAL A 107 -15.17 11.23 -23.13
CA VAL A 107 -15.19 12.68 -22.88
C VAL A 107 -13.91 13.34 -23.40
N LYS A 108 -12.74 12.72 -23.22
CA LYS A 108 -11.47 13.22 -23.76
C LYS A 108 -11.46 13.24 -25.28
N CYS A 109 -11.96 12.18 -25.92
CA CYS A 109 -12.14 12.12 -27.37
C CYS A 109 -13.08 13.21 -27.85
N GLU A 110 -14.18 13.45 -27.12
CA GLU A 110 -15.14 14.50 -27.44
C GLU A 110 -14.52 15.90 -27.33
N ILE A 111 -13.73 16.17 -26.29
CA ILE A 111 -12.98 17.43 -26.16
C ILE A 111 -12.10 17.65 -27.39
N ILE A 112 -11.35 16.65 -27.82
CA ILE A 112 -10.50 16.73 -29.02
C ILE A 112 -11.36 17.02 -30.26
N ARG A 113 -12.47 16.30 -30.43
CA ARG A 113 -13.40 16.50 -31.55
C ARG A 113 -13.95 17.93 -31.57
N LEU A 114 -14.42 18.44 -30.44
CA LEU A 114 -14.95 19.79 -30.32
C LEU A 114 -13.90 20.87 -30.57
N LEU A 115 -12.66 20.69 -30.07
CA LEU A 115 -11.56 21.60 -30.35
C LEU A 115 -11.24 21.68 -31.85
N HIS A 116 -11.34 20.57 -32.57
CA HIS A 116 -11.16 20.54 -34.02
C HIS A 116 -12.35 21.17 -34.76
N SER A 117 -13.59 20.85 -34.38
CA SER A 117 -14.80 21.30 -35.08
C SER A 117 -15.19 22.75 -34.81
N ARG A 118 -14.94 23.26 -33.59
CA ARG A 118 -15.32 24.61 -33.15
C ARG A 118 -14.19 25.62 -33.25
N LYS A 119 -13.06 25.22 -33.82
CA LYS A 119 -11.90 26.08 -34.00
C LYS A 119 -12.32 27.36 -34.76
N PRO A 120 -12.17 28.56 -34.18
CA PRO A 120 -12.43 29.79 -34.92
C PRO A 120 -11.40 29.93 -36.05
N MET A 121 -11.70 30.76 -37.05
CA MET A 121 -10.73 31.09 -38.13
C MET A 121 -9.37 31.55 -37.55
N GLY A 122 -9.38 32.19 -36.38
CA GLY A 122 -8.22 32.37 -35.51
C GLY A 122 -8.20 31.34 -34.38
N LYS A 123 -7.00 30.84 -34.03
CA LYS A 123 -6.80 30.04 -32.80
C LYS A 123 -7.32 30.78 -31.56
N TRP A 124 -7.77 30.05 -30.54
CA TRP A 124 -8.18 30.68 -29.27
C TRP A 124 -7.00 31.36 -28.59
N SER A 125 -7.25 32.45 -27.86
CA SER A 125 -6.20 33.24 -27.21
C SER A 125 -5.59 32.57 -25.96
N SER A 126 -6.28 31.59 -25.38
CA SER A 126 -5.80 30.84 -24.22
C SER A 126 -6.53 29.50 -24.09
N VAL A 127 -5.97 28.59 -23.28
CA VAL A 127 -6.62 27.31 -22.91
C VAL A 127 -7.99 27.54 -22.29
N SER A 128 -8.13 28.52 -21.38
CA SER A 128 -9.43 28.81 -20.76
C SER A 128 -10.46 29.30 -21.78
N LYS A 129 -10.07 30.11 -22.76
CA LYS A 129 -10.99 30.52 -23.84
C LYS A 129 -11.38 29.36 -24.76
N ALA A 130 -10.48 28.41 -24.99
CA ALA A 130 -10.82 27.19 -25.72
C ALA A 130 -11.81 26.32 -24.94
N ILE A 131 -11.61 26.14 -23.62
CA ILE A 131 -12.54 25.41 -22.75
C ILE A 131 -13.91 26.09 -22.74
N GLU A 132 -13.98 27.40 -22.48
CA GLU A 132 -15.23 28.18 -22.53
C GLU A 132 -15.95 28.02 -23.88
N GLY A 133 -15.20 27.99 -24.98
CA GLY A 133 -15.75 27.87 -26.33
C GLY A 133 -16.37 26.49 -26.65
N ILE A 134 -15.95 25.43 -25.96
CA ILE A 134 -16.48 24.07 -26.15
C ILE A 134 -17.41 23.62 -25.01
N GLN A 135 -17.49 24.40 -23.92
CA GLN A 135 -18.16 24.03 -22.67
C GLN A 135 -19.61 23.60 -22.90
N HIS A 136 -20.40 24.39 -23.63
CA HIS A 136 -21.81 24.10 -23.85
C HIS A 136 -22.05 22.77 -24.57
N ASP A 137 -21.30 22.49 -25.64
CA ASP A 137 -21.43 21.23 -26.39
C ASP A 137 -20.94 20.04 -25.55
N LEU A 138 -19.91 20.25 -24.74
CA LEU A 138 -19.37 19.23 -23.84
C LEU A 138 -20.36 18.89 -22.71
N ASP A 139 -21.05 19.89 -22.16
CA ASP A 139 -22.10 19.70 -21.15
C ASP A 139 -23.27 18.88 -21.73
N ILE A 140 -23.67 19.16 -22.97
CA ILE A 140 -24.69 18.37 -23.68
C ILE A 140 -24.22 16.92 -23.87
N PHE A 141 -22.96 16.71 -24.25
CA PHE A 141 -22.41 15.36 -24.42
C PHE A 141 -22.44 14.57 -23.10
N ILE A 142 -21.98 15.18 -22.01
CA ILE A 142 -21.93 14.54 -20.68
C ILE A 142 -23.33 14.25 -20.14
N THR A 143 -24.28 15.18 -20.33
CA THR A 143 -25.67 15.00 -19.89
C THR A 143 -26.37 13.86 -20.63
N ASN A 144 -25.94 13.57 -21.86
CA ASN A 144 -26.48 12.49 -22.69
C ASN A 144 -25.68 11.18 -22.60
N GLU A 145 -24.78 11.03 -21.63
CA GLU A 145 -24.03 9.79 -21.46
C GLU A 145 -24.95 8.58 -21.18
N PRO A 146 -24.57 7.37 -21.65
CA PRO A 146 -25.31 6.16 -21.34
C PRO A 146 -25.40 5.92 -19.83
N LYS A 147 -26.61 5.66 -19.33
CA LYS A 147 -26.88 5.47 -17.89
C LYS A 147 -26.12 4.28 -17.29
N ASP A 148 -25.73 3.31 -18.10
CA ASP A 148 -24.97 2.13 -17.71
C ASP A 148 -23.46 2.38 -17.61
N LYS A 149 -22.94 3.45 -18.23
CA LYS A 149 -21.51 3.81 -18.19
C LYS A 149 -21.28 5.34 -18.14
N PRO A 150 -21.79 6.04 -17.11
CA PRO A 150 -21.54 7.47 -16.97
C PRO A 150 -20.08 7.73 -16.57
N SER A 151 -19.51 8.83 -17.07
CA SER A 151 -18.20 9.32 -16.64
C SER A 151 -18.23 9.82 -15.19
N GLY A 152 -19.41 10.25 -14.71
CA GLY A 152 -19.59 10.83 -13.39
C GLY A 152 -18.96 12.22 -13.24
N LEU A 153 -18.72 12.91 -14.36
CA LEU A 153 -18.26 14.29 -14.38
C LEU A 153 -19.44 15.22 -14.13
N GLU A 154 -19.19 16.27 -13.35
CA GLU A 154 -20.14 17.35 -13.12
C GLU A 154 -19.72 18.58 -13.95
N PRO A 155 -20.67 19.26 -14.63
CA PRO A 155 -20.39 20.45 -15.44
C PRO A 155 -19.54 21.51 -14.73
N ASP A 156 -19.87 21.77 -13.46
CA ASP A 156 -19.24 22.80 -12.63
C ASP A 156 -17.74 22.58 -12.40
N ASN A 157 -17.26 21.35 -12.56
CA ASN A 157 -15.86 20.97 -12.31
C ASN A 157 -15.06 20.71 -13.59
N LEU A 158 -15.64 20.90 -14.78
CA LEU A 158 -15.01 20.54 -16.05
C LEU A 158 -13.76 21.37 -16.35
N ASP A 159 -13.77 22.70 -16.19
CA ASP A 159 -12.59 23.54 -16.47
C ASP A 159 -11.37 23.09 -15.65
N ARG A 160 -11.56 22.89 -14.33
CA ARG A 160 -10.49 22.41 -13.45
C ARG A 160 -10.02 21.01 -13.84
N THR A 161 -10.94 20.12 -14.18
CA THR A 161 -10.65 18.73 -14.55
C THR A 161 -9.87 18.65 -15.86
N ILE A 162 -10.30 19.37 -16.89
CA ILE A 162 -9.65 19.44 -18.20
C ILE A 162 -8.23 20.01 -18.04
N LYS A 163 -8.05 21.10 -17.29
CA LYS A 163 -6.71 21.67 -17.00
C LYS A 163 -5.79 20.66 -16.30
N SER A 164 -6.34 19.84 -15.40
CA SER A 164 -5.59 18.76 -14.75
C SER A 164 -5.21 17.66 -15.75
N TRP A 165 -6.11 17.26 -16.64
CA TRP A 165 -5.85 16.26 -17.67
C TRP A 165 -4.82 16.72 -18.69
N ILE A 166 -4.87 17.98 -19.15
CA ILE A 166 -3.89 18.52 -20.10
C ILE A 166 -2.44 18.33 -19.61
N LYS A 167 -2.20 18.36 -18.30
CA LYS A 167 -0.84 18.15 -17.73
C LYS A 167 -0.35 16.71 -17.81
N LYS A 168 -1.27 15.74 -17.95
CA LYS A 168 -0.99 14.30 -17.86
C LYS A 168 -1.23 13.56 -19.17
N ASP A 169 -2.16 14.06 -19.99
CA ASP A 169 -2.61 13.44 -21.22
C ASP A 169 -1.99 14.13 -22.44
N ARG A 170 -1.09 13.42 -23.11
CA ARG A 170 -0.33 13.96 -24.26
C ARG A 170 -1.24 14.33 -25.44
N TYR A 171 -2.36 13.63 -25.64
CA TYR A 171 -3.24 13.84 -26.78
C TYR A 171 -4.08 15.08 -26.57
N LEU A 172 -4.61 15.26 -25.35
CA LEU A 172 -5.26 16.52 -24.98
C LEU A 172 -4.28 17.70 -25.05
N ALA A 173 -3.08 17.55 -24.49
CA ALA A 173 -2.06 18.60 -24.55
C ALA A 173 -1.76 19.03 -26.00
N PHE A 174 -1.61 18.05 -26.90
CA PHE A 174 -1.40 18.31 -28.32
C PHE A 174 -2.59 19.04 -28.96
N ALA A 175 -3.82 18.54 -28.77
CA ALA A 175 -5.03 19.16 -29.33
C ALA A 175 -5.20 20.62 -28.87
N PHE A 176 -4.98 20.91 -27.58
CA PHE A 176 -5.01 22.27 -27.06
C PHE A 176 -3.90 23.15 -27.64
N SER A 177 -2.70 22.61 -27.87
CA SER A 177 -1.60 23.37 -28.50
C SER A 177 -1.88 23.75 -29.95
N GLU A 178 -2.66 22.93 -30.66
CA GLU A 178 -3.10 23.20 -32.04
C GLU A 178 -4.26 24.19 -32.10
N ALA A 179 -5.09 24.19 -31.06
CA ALA A 179 -6.26 25.04 -30.89
C ALA A 179 -5.91 26.46 -30.41
N VAL A 180 -4.86 26.62 -29.59
CA VAL A 180 -4.53 27.88 -28.89
C VAL A 180 -3.33 28.58 -29.53
N THR A 181 -3.31 29.91 -29.56
CA THR A 181 -2.13 30.69 -29.99
C THR A 181 -0.96 30.44 -29.04
N LYS A 182 0.22 30.12 -29.59
CA LYS A 182 1.45 30.15 -28.80
C LYS A 182 1.72 31.61 -28.45
N LYS A 183 1.79 31.92 -27.15
CA LYS A 183 2.36 33.17 -26.67
C LYS A 183 3.84 33.23 -27.02
#